data_AF-A0A5N9HJ30-F1
#
_entry.id   AF-A0A5N9HJ30-F1
#
_cell.length_a   1.000
_cell.length_b   1.000
_cell.length_c   1.000
_cell.angle_alpha   90.00
_cell.angle_beta   90.00
_cell.angle_gamma   90.00
#
_symmetry.space_group_name_H-M   'P 1'
#
loop_
_entity.id
_entity.type
_entity.pdbx_description
1 polymer ?
#
loop_
_entity_poly.entity_id
_entity_poly.type
_entity_poly.pdbx_seq_one_letter_code
_entity_poly.pdbx_strand_id
1 'polypeptide(L)' 'MTKVFSDDNETFESLLRRFTKKVQQDGILSEVRRREHFEPPSIKRKKKAAAKRRKSIR' A
#
# COMPACT_ATOMS: atom_id res chain seq x y z
N MET A 1 9.56 -0.92 3.59
CA MET A 1 9.74 -1.08 5.06
C MET A 1 9.66 0.31 5.66
N THR A 2 8.51 0.65 6.24
CA THR A 2 8.20 2.00 6.73
C THR A 2 8.73 2.21 8.13
N LYS A 3 9.61 3.20 8.33
CA LYS A 3 9.98 3.73 9.65
C LYS A 3 9.33 5.09 9.89
N VAL A 4 8.80 5.27 11.10
CA VAL A 4 8.29 6.53 11.67
C VAL A 4 8.90 6.63 13.06
N PHE A 5 9.51 7.78 13.36
CA PHE A 5 10.08 8.08 14.68
C PHE A 5 9.11 8.95 15.46
N SER A 6 9.14 8.82 16.79
CA SER A 6 8.39 9.71 17.67
C SER A 6 9.11 11.05 17.77
N ASP A 7 8.36 12.13 17.75
CA ASP A 7 8.84 13.45 18.16
C ASP A 7 8.58 13.64 19.66
N ASP A 8 9.37 14.48 20.33
CA ASP A 8 9.34 14.68 21.78
C ASP A 8 8.02 15.30 22.29
N ASN A 9 7.20 15.88 21.40
CA ASN A 9 5.92 16.51 21.71
C ASN A 9 4.72 15.87 20.98
N GLU A 10 4.83 14.65 20.48
CA GLU A 10 3.69 13.96 19.85
C GLU A 10 2.90 13.08 20.81
N THR A 11 1.57 13.12 20.68
CA THR A 11 0.69 12.09 21.23
C THR A 11 0.80 10.80 20.43
N PHE A 12 0.68 9.66 21.12
CA PHE A 12 0.73 8.33 20.53
C PHE A 12 -0.23 8.16 19.32
N GLU A 13 -1.43 8.75 19.40
CA GLU A 13 -2.43 8.67 18.34
C GLU A 13 -1.98 9.40 17.05
N SER A 14 -1.27 10.53 17.17
CA SER A 14 -0.68 11.23 16.02
C SER A 14 0.36 10.35 15.33
N LEU A 15 1.24 9.72 16.12
CA LEU A 15 2.26 8.81 15.62
C LEU A 15 1.64 7.62 14.89
N LEU A 16 0.60 7.01 15.47
CA LEU A 16 -0.13 5.88 14.86
C LEU A 16 -0.79 6.31 13.54
N ARG A 17 -1.36 7.51 13.47
CA ARG A 17 -1.94 8.06 12.24
C ARG A 17 -0.88 8.28 11.16
N ARG A 18 0.28 8.86 11.51
CA ARG A 18 1.43 9.04 10.58
C ARG A 18 1.93 7.68 10.07
N PHE A 19 2.08 6.71 10.97
CA PHE A 19 2.48 5.35 10.63
C PHE A 19 1.50 4.68 9.67
N THR A 20 0.20 4.68 10.00
CA THR A 20 -0.84 4.06 9.17
C THR A 20 -0.89 4.69 7.78
N LYS A 21 -0.80 6.02 7.69
CA LYS A 21 -0.73 6.73 6.41
C LYS A 21 0.49 6.32 5.59
N LYS A 22 1.66 6.20 6.23
CA LYS A 22 2.90 5.79 5.56
C LYS A 22 2.83 4.34 5.07
N VAL A 23 2.27 3.43 5.86
CA VAL A 23 2.05 2.02 5.48
C VAL A 23 1.10 1.91 4.28
N GLN A 24 0.03 2.71 4.27
CA GLN A 24 -0.91 2.77 3.15
C GLN A 24 -0.24 3.33 1.88
N GLN A 25 0.57 4.39 2.02
CA GLN A 25 1.28 5.01 0.91
C GLN A 25 2.33 4.10 0.29
N ASP A 26 3.09 3.37 1.12
CA ASP A 26 4.05 2.35 0.65
C ASP A 26 3.35 1.14 0.01
N GLY A 27 2.04 1.00 0.17
CA GLY A 27 1.26 -0.06 -0.48
C GLY A 27 1.59 -1.47 0.03
N ILE A 28 2.21 -1.59 1.21
CA ILE A 28 2.68 -2.86 1.79
C ILE A 28 1.55 -3.90 1.84
N LEU A 29 0.36 -3.51 2.29
CA LEU A 29 -0.80 -4.40 2.36
C LEU A 29 -1.26 -4.90 0.98
N SER A 30 -1.14 -4.07 -0.06
CA SER A 30 -1.48 -4.46 -1.43
C SER A 30 -0.43 -5.42 -2.01
N GLU A 31 0.84 -5.23 -1.64
CA GLU A 31 1.94 -6.09 -2.06
C GLU A 31 1.84 -7.48 -1.44
N VAL A 32 1.56 -7.55 -0.13
CA VAL A 32 1.35 -8.82 0.59
C VAL A 32 0.23 -9.61 -0.06
N ARG A 33 -0.95 -9.01 -0.23
CA ARG A 33 -2.11 -9.67 -0.89
C ARG A 33 -1.80 -10.18 -2.29
N ARG A 34 -1.00 -9.45 -3.07
CA ARG A 34 -0.59 -9.86 -4.42
C ARG A 34 0.42 -11.01 -4.41
N ARG A 35 1.17 -11.19 -3.32
CA ARG A 35 2.20 -12.22 -3.16
C ARG A 35 1.72 -13.45 -2.39
N GLU A 36 0.54 -13.41 -1.78
CA GLU A 36 -0.06 -14.54 -1.06
C GLU A 36 -0.10 -15.83 -1.90
N HIS A 37 -0.33 -15.72 -3.21
CA HIS A 37 -0.35 -16.84 -4.14
C HIS A 37 0.39 -16.52 -5.43
N PHE A 38 0.92 -17.55 -6.08
CA PHE A 38 1.52 -17.41 -7.40
C PHE A 38 0.43 -17.11 -8.43
N GLU A 39 0.52 -15.94 -9.05
CA GLU A 39 -0.24 -15.63 -10.25
C GLU A 39 0.65 -15.74 -11.50
N PRO A 40 0.18 -16.45 -12.55
CA PRO A 40 0.81 -16.44 -13.86
C PRO A 40 1.00 -15.02 -14.42
N PRO A 41 2.06 -14.78 -15.21
CA PRO A 41 2.37 -13.46 -15.76
C PRO A 41 1.24 -12.89 -16.64
N SER A 42 0.47 -13.74 -17.33
CA SER A 42 -0.69 -13.34 -18.12
C SER A 42 -1.80 -12.70 -17.25
N ILE A 43 -2.12 -13.31 -16.12
CA ILE A 43 -3.13 -12.81 -15.16
C ILE A 43 -2.65 -11.50 -14.53
N LYS A 44 -1.38 -11.41 -14.14
CA LYS A 44 -0.77 -10.17 -13.62
C LYS A 44 -0.90 -9.01 -14.61
N ARG A 45 -0.62 -9.25 -15.90
CA ARG A 45 -0.78 -8.24 -16.97
C ARG A 45 -2.24 -7.80 -17.14
N LYS A 46 -3.19 -8.76 -17.13
CA LYS A 46 -4.62 -8.48 -17.24
C LYS A 46 -5.13 -7.64 -16.06
N LYS A 47 -4.75 -7.99 -14.82
CA LYS A 47 -5.10 -7.22 -13.61
C LYS A 47 -4.52 -5.81 -13.63
N LYS A 48 -3.26 -5.65 -14.06
CA LYS A 48 -2.60 -4.34 -14.19
C LYS A 48 -3.31 -3.44 -15.22
N ALA A 49 -3.70 -3.98 -16.37
CA ALA A 49 -4.44 -3.25 -17.39
C ALA A 49 -5.83 -2.81 -16.90
N ALA A 50 -6.56 -3.70 -16.23
CA ALA A 50 -7.85 -3.38 -15.63
C ALA A 50 -7.74 -2.27 -14.56
N ALA A 51 -6.72 -2.33 -13.69
CA ALA A 51 -6.47 -1.30 -12.69
C ALA A 51 -6.15 0.07 -13.32
N LYS A 52 -5.37 0.09 -14.42
CA LYS A 52 -5.08 1.33 -15.17
C LYS A 52 -6.36 1.92 -15.77
N ARG A 53 -7.19 1.10 -16.41
CA ARG A 53 -8.46 1.53 -17.01
C ARG A 53 -9.43 2.09 -15.98
N ARG A 54 -9.54 1.46 -14.80
CA ARG A 54 -10.37 1.98 -13.69
C ARG A 54 -9.88 3.36 -13.20
N LYS A 55 -8.57 3.58 -13.17
CA LYS A 55 -7.98 4.87 -12.76
C LYS A 55 -8.14 5.97 -13.81
N SER A 56 -8.24 5.63 -15.10
CA SER A 56 -8.39 6.63 -16.18
C SER A 56 -9.83 7.05 -16.43
N ILE A 57 -10.81 6.31 -15.91
CA ILE A 57 -12.25 6.63 -16.04
C ILE A 57 -12.70 7.58 -14.92
N ARG A 58 -11.93 7.68 -13.83
CA ARG A 58 -12.18 8.58 -12.70
C ARG A 58 -11.39 9.86 -12.88
#